data_AF-A0A1B2JCG5-F1
#
_entry.id   AF-A0A1B2JCG5-F1
#
_cell.length_a   1.000
_cell.length_b   1.000
_cell.length_c   1.000
_cell.angle_alpha   90.00
_cell.angle_beta   90.00
_cell.angle_gamma   90.00
#
_symmetry.space_group_name_H-M   'P 1'
#
loop_
_entity.id
_entity.type
_entity.pdbx_description
1 polymer ?
#
loop_
_entity_poly.entity_id
_entity_poly.type
_entity_poly.pdbx_seq_one_letter_code
_entity_poly.pdbx_strand_id
1 'polypeptide(L)'
;MLKVDITKIKPPNVSPNIENALNSSINSDASVVSNPTMVQIIDIHDVTVSNQAQRNILINSIDENQGFADQHRNRRQVIKSIETDSPTDSPDQDSNEYKSSLYENKVFKLTFQDSSRKLIYGINLEPISNSIKDMKLGTKLILKNTPIRHGCLLLSKNTMTVLPNSHIDEWNYNRDKFKLDYLNQRLGLPVGK
;
A
#
# COMPACT_ATOMS: atom_id res chain seq x y z
N MET A 1 3.74 21.99 5.66
CA MET A 1 5.21 21.84 5.45
C MET A 1 5.64 20.40 5.14
N LEU A 2 4.89 19.33 5.50
CA LEU A 2 5.28 17.93 5.24
C LEU A 2 4.75 17.31 3.93
N LYS A 3 3.87 18.01 3.20
CA LYS A 3 3.29 17.57 1.91
C LYS A 3 4.24 17.74 0.70
N VAL A 4 5.54 17.77 0.95
CA VAL A 4 6.57 17.96 -0.08
C VAL A 4 7.34 16.67 -0.23
N ASP A 5 7.79 16.42 -1.45
CA ASP A 5 8.75 15.36 -1.77
C ASP A 5 10.07 15.60 -1.03
N ILE A 6 10.47 14.68 -0.15
CA ILE A 6 11.70 14.82 0.65
C ILE A 6 12.97 14.88 -0.20
N THR A 7 12.92 14.41 -1.44
CA THR A 7 14.06 14.49 -2.35
C THR A 7 14.30 15.89 -2.91
N LYS A 8 13.32 16.80 -2.74
CA LYS A 8 13.42 18.21 -3.13
C LYS A 8 13.89 19.11 -1.97
N ILE A 9 13.89 18.58 -0.75
CA ILE A 9 14.39 19.29 0.42
C ILE A 9 15.90 19.07 0.45
N LYS A 10 16.69 20.15 0.40
CA LYS A 10 18.14 20.05 0.60
C LYS A 10 18.37 19.43 1.99
N PRO A 11 18.94 18.22 2.10
CA PRO A 11 19.01 17.55 3.37
C PRO A 11 19.98 18.32 4.29
N PRO A 12 19.62 18.60 5.55
CA PRO A 12 20.63 18.72 6.59
C PRO A 12 21.18 17.32 6.83
N ASN A 13 22.31 16.96 6.20
CA ASN A 13 23.07 15.71 6.44
C ASN A 13 22.22 14.52 6.91
N VAL A 14 21.27 14.07 6.10
CA VAL A 14 20.38 12.96 6.47
C VAL A 14 21.11 11.65 6.20
N SER A 15 21.77 11.24 7.28
CA SER A 15 22.37 9.97 7.68
C SER A 15 22.64 8.84 6.64
N PRO A 16 23.91 8.43 6.46
CA PRO A 16 24.30 7.16 5.82
C PRO A 16 23.87 5.89 6.60
N ASN A 17 23.13 6.02 7.70
CA ASN A 17 22.85 4.90 8.61
C ASN A 17 21.93 3.83 8.03
N ILE A 18 20.88 4.20 7.28
CA ILE A 18 20.01 3.19 6.67
C ILE A 18 20.78 2.37 5.63
N GLU A 19 21.63 3.01 4.82
CA GLU A 19 22.40 2.32 3.80
C GLU A 19 23.42 1.36 4.42
N ASN A 20 24.16 1.80 5.43
CA ASN A 20 25.09 0.92 6.14
C ASN A 20 24.37 -0.27 6.76
N ALA A 21 23.18 -0.04 7.33
CA ALA A 21 22.36 -1.11 7.89
C ALA A 21 21.78 -2.04 6.80
N LEU A 22 21.38 -1.52 5.65
CA LEU A 22 20.91 -2.33 4.52
C LEU A 22 22.05 -3.20 3.97
N ASN A 23 23.22 -2.63 3.76
CA ASN A 23 24.39 -3.34 3.25
C ASN A 23 24.88 -4.41 4.24
N SER A 24 24.88 -4.12 5.54
CA SER A 24 25.26 -5.11 6.55
C SER A 24 24.25 -6.26 6.62
N SER A 25 22.96 -6.00 6.37
CA SER A 25 21.90 -7.04 6.40
C SER A 25 22.02 -8.08 5.28
N ILE A 26 22.78 -7.79 4.23
CA ILE A 26 23.03 -8.75 3.14
C ILE A 26 23.93 -9.89 3.64
N ASN A 27 24.84 -9.58 4.56
CA ASN A 27 25.85 -10.51 5.05
C ASN A 27 25.66 -10.90 6.54
N SER A 28 24.64 -10.35 7.20
CA SER A 28 24.40 -10.56 8.64
C SER A 28 22.91 -10.62 8.96
N ASP A 29 22.56 -11.60 9.79
CA ASP A 29 21.20 -11.81 10.28
C ASP A 29 20.77 -10.82 11.36
N ALA A 30 21.56 -9.80 11.69
CA ALA A 30 21.28 -8.91 12.83
C ALA A 30 21.49 -7.42 12.51
N SER A 31 20.91 -6.93 11.41
CA SER A 31 20.90 -5.50 11.11
C SER A 31 19.64 -4.79 11.61
N VAL A 32 19.78 -3.51 11.98
CA VAL A 32 18.71 -2.64 12.51
C VAL A 32 18.94 -1.19 12.12
N VAL A 33 17.87 -0.46 11.81
CA VAL A 33 17.86 1.01 11.73
C VAL A 33 17.82 1.57 13.15
N SER A 34 18.98 1.82 13.75
CA SER A 34 19.07 2.27 15.14
C SER A 34 18.60 3.71 15.34
N ASN A 35 19.00 4.61 14.44
CA ASN A 35 18.71 6.03 14.54
C ASN A 35 17.37 6.39 13.88
N PRO A 36 16.60 7.33 14.48
CA PRO A 36 15.36 7.83 13.87
C PRO A 36 15.62 8.33 12.44
N THR A 37 15.03 7.65 11.46
CA THR A 37 15.26 7.95 10.04
C THR A 37 13.94 8.21 9.35
N MET A 38 13.83 9.37 8.69
CA MET A 38 12.65 9.73 7.93
C MET A 38 12.68 9.11 6.54
N VAL A 39 11.56 8.51 6.14
CA VAL A 39 11.34 7.94 4.81
C VAL A 39 9.98 8.37 4.27
N GLN A 40 9.81 8.27 2.95
CA GLN A 40 8.59 8.63 2.23
C GLN A 40 8.03 7.42 1.48
N ILE A 41 6.73 7.14 1.59
CA ILE A 41 6.07 6.06 0.82
C ILE A 41 5.97 6.46 -0.66
N ILE A 42 6.40 5.55 -1.54
CA ILE A 42 6.31 5.69 -2.99
C ILE A 42 5.34 4.68 -3.60
N ASP A 43 5.26 3.47 -3.03
CA ASP A 43 4.31 2.45 -3.46
C ASP A 43 3.88 1.58 -2.26
N ILE A 44 2.66 1.05 -2.35
CA ILE A 44 2.08 0.09 -1.43
C ILE A 44 1.49 -1.03 -2.27
N HIS A 45 1.86 -2.26 -1.98
CA HIS A 45 1.41 -3.42 -2.71
C HIS A 45 1.00 -4.53 -1.74
N ASP A 46 -0.25 -4.97 -1.83
CA ASP A 46 -0.73 -6.15 -1.12
C ASP A 46 -0.07 -7.38 -1.76
N VAL A 47 0.76 -8.11 -1.01
CA VAL A 47 1.42 -9.32 -1.51
C VAL A 47 0.67 -10.61 -1.17
N THR A 48 -0.45 -10.50 -0.45
CA THR A 48 -1.30 -11.65 -0.10
C THR A 48 -2.32 -11.98 -1.18
N VAL A 49 -2.60 -11.02 -2.07
CA VAL A 49 -3.56 -11.16 -3.16
C VAL A 49 -2.81 -11.18 -4.50
N SER A 50 -3.20 -12.06 -5.42
CA SER A 50 -2.59 -12.11 -6.75
C SER A 50 -2.80 -10.79 -7.52
N ASN A 51 -1.88 -10.47 -8.44
CA ASN A 51 -2.02 -9.30 -9.31
C ASN A 51 -3.35 -9.31 -10.08
N GLN A 52 -3.81 -10.48 -10.51
CA GLN A 52 -5.09 -10.65 -11.22
C GLN A 52 -6.28 -10.29 -10.33
N ALA A 53 -6.30 -10.78 -9.08
CA ALA A 53 -7.38 -10.47 -8.15
C ALA A 53 -7.37 -8.99 -7.73
N GLN A 54 -6.19 -8.41 -7.47
CA GLN A 54 -6.06 -6.96 -7.21
C GLN A 54 -6.60 -6.12 -8.38
N ARG A 55 -6.28 -6.52 -9.61
CA ARG A 55 -6.77 -5.85 -10.83
C ARG A 55 -8.29 -5.87 -10.90
N ASN A 56 -8.91 -7.02 -10.67
CA ASN A 56 -10.36 -7.15 -10.74
C ASN A 56 -11.07 -6.30 -9.67
N ILE A 57 -10.53 -6.29 -8.44
CA ILE A 57 -11.03 -5.42 -7.36
C ILE A 57 -10.95 -3.94 -7.78
N LEU A 58 -9.85 -3.54 -8.42
CA LEU A 58 -9.62 -2.16 -8.83
C LEU A 58 -10.55 -1.73 -9.97
N ILE A 59 -10.75 -2.59 -10.97
CA ILE A 59 -11.71 -2.35 -12.05
C ILE A 59 -13.12 -2.13 -11.48
N ASN A 60 -13.57 -3.03 -10.61
CA ASN A 60 -14.89 -2.90 -9.98
C ASN A 60 -15.01 -1.58 -9.21
N SER A 61 -13.98 -1.18 -8.46
CA SER A 61 -14.00 0.09 -7.72
C SER A 61 -14.04 1.33 -8.63
N ILE A 62 -13.36 1.29 -9.79
CA ILE A 62 -13.37 2.39 -10.77
C ILE A 62 -14.74 2.45 -11.46
N ASP A 63 -15.27 1.30 -11.87
CA ASP A 63 -16.57 1.18 -12.54
C ASP A 63 -17.72 1.60 -11.60
N GLU A 64 -17.66 1.25 -10.31
CA GLU A 64 -18.60 1.74 -9.30
C GLU A 64 -18.51 3.27 -9.18
N ASN A 65 -17.31 3.83 -9.04
CA ASN A 65 -17.13 5.29 -8.93
C ASN A 65 -17.60 6.05 -10.18
N GLN A 66 -17.43 5.48 -11.38
CA GLN A 66 -17.96 6.03 -12.62
C GLN A 66 -19.48 5.81 -12.75
N GLY A 67 -19.96 4.65 -12.33
CA GLY A 67 -21.37 4.29 -12.28
C GLY A 67 -22.18 5.19 -11.35
N PHE A 68 -21.62 5.60 -10.20
CA PHE A 68 -22.25 6.61 -9.34
C PHE A 68 -22.31 8.00 -9.99
N ALA A 69 -21.31 8.38 -10.79
CA ALA A 69 -21.34 9.64 -11.53
C ALA A 69 -22.42 9.64 -12.62
N ASP A 70 -22.69 8.49 -13.26
CA ASP A 70 -23.72 8.34 -14.30
C ASP A 70 -25.12 7.99 -13.76
N GLN A 71 -25.22 7.34 -12.60
CA GLN A 71 -26.50 7.00 -11.96
C GLN A 71 -27.25 8.22 -11.41
N HIS A 72 -26.56 9.34 -11.18
CA HIS A 72 -27.21 10.63 -10.94
C HIS A 72 -27.81 11.26 -12.21
N ARG A 73 -27.51 10.73 -13.39
CA ARG A 73 -28.03 11.24 -14.67
C ARG A 73 -29.11 10.36 -15.30
N ASN A 74 -29.12 9.06 -15.04
CA ASN A 74 -30.12 8.15 -15.60
C ASN A 74 -30.61 7.13 -14.55
N ARG A 75 -31.70 7.45 -13.86
CA ARG A 75 -32.48 6.48 -13.08
C ARG A 75 -33.15 5.47 -14.03
N ARG A 76 -32.49 4.33 -14.28
CA ARG A 76 -33.11 3.04 -14.62
C ARG A 76 -32.15 1.94 -14.20
N GLN A 77 -32.32 1.46 -12.96
CA GLN A 77 -31.63 0.28 -12.46
C GLN A 77 -32.16 -0.96 -13.19
N VAL A 78 -31.26 -1.72 -13.81
CA VAL A 78 -31.47 -3.14 -14.11
C VAL A 78 -30.51 -3.90 -13.22
N ILE A 79 -31.05 -4.49 -12.16
CA ILE A 79 -30.32 -5.41 -11.29
C ILE A 79 -30.07 -6.66 -12.12
N LYS A 80 -28.82 -6.88 -12.55
CA LYS A 80 -28.39 -8.17 -13.09
C LYS A 80 -28.00 -9.04 -11.91
N SER A 81 -28.95 -9.80 -11.40
CA SER A 81 -28.70 -10.92 -10.48
C SER A 81 -27.78 -11.91 -11.19
N ILE A 82 -26.59 -12.11 -10.65
CA ILE A 82 -25.75 -13.25 -10.99
C ILE A 82 -26.30 -14.41 -10.16
N GLU A 83 -27.20 -15.19 -10.76
CA GLU A 83 -27.55 -16.51 -10.24
C GLU A 83 -26.32 -17.39 -10.39
N THR A 84 -25.73 -17.76 -9.25
CA THR A 84 -24.76 -18.85 -9.18
C THR A 84 -25.54 -20.01 -8.58
N ASP A 85 -25.95 -20.95 -9.42
CA ASP A 85 -26.59 -22.19 -8.99
C ASP A 85 -25.64 -22.95 -8.05
N SER A 86 -26.02 -23.06 -6.78
CA SER A 86 -25.54 -24.07 -5.85
C SER A 86 -26.69 -24.38 -4.87
N PRO A 87 -26.96 -25.66 -4.61
CA PRO A 87 -28.21 -26.09 -3.99
C PRO A 87 -28.23 -25.74 -2.50
N THR A 88 -29.37 -25.17 -2.09
CA THR A 88 -30.01 -25.15 -0.77
C THR A 88 -29.28 -25.89 0.36
N ASP A 89 -28.86 -25.11 1.37
CA ASP A 89 -29.42 -25.19 2.73
C ASP A 89 -28.99 -23.96 3.54
N SER A 90 -29.95 -23.06 3.79
CA SER A 90 -29.81 -21.98 4.76
C SER A 90 -29.95 -22.57 6.17
N PRO A 91 -29.17 -22.09 7.16
CA PRO A 91 -29.75 -21.06 8.00
C PRO A 91 -28.78 -19.91 8.30
N ASP A 92 -29.34 -18.70 8.26
CA ASP A 92 -28.92 -17.46 8.90
C ASP A 92 -27.49 -17.39 9.45
N GLN A 93 -26.58 -16.75 8.69
CA GLN A 93 -25.29 -16.30 9.22
C GLN A 93 -25.13 -14.78 9.08
N ASP A 94 -24.86 -14.18 10.24
CA ASP A 94 -24.34 -12.83 10.44
C ASP A 94 -23.23 -12.49 9.42
N SER A 95 -23.60 -11.70 8.41
CA SER A 95 -22.71 -11.32 7.31
C SER A 95 -21.77 -10.14 7.63
N ASN A 96 -21.65 -9.76 8.90
CA ASN A 96 -20.77 -8.66 9.33
C ASN A 96 -19.48 -9.10 10.04
N GLU A 97 -19.37 -10.32 10.57
CA GLU A 97 -18.13 -10.78 11.24
C GLU A 97 -17.04 -11.25 10.25
N TYR A 98 -17.43 -11.81 9.09
CA TYR A 98 -16.47 -12.33 8.10
C TYR A 98 -15.66 -11.26 7.37
N LYS A 99 -16.12 -9.99 7.35
CA LYS A 99 -15.34 -8.91 6.73
C LYS A 99 -14.19 -8.43 7.60
N SER A 100 -14.23 -8.64 8.92
CA SER A 100 -13.17 -8.20 9.84
C SER A 100 -11.94 -9.11 9.78
N SER A 101 -12.13 -10.44 9.70
CA SER A 101 -11.05 -11.43 9.73
C SER A 101 -10.19 -11.49 8.45
N LEU A 102 -10.71 -11.02 7.32
CA LEU A 102 -9.95 -10.96 6.05
C LEU A 102 -8.83 -9.91 6.06
N TYR A 103 -8.88 -8.93 6.96
CA TYR A 103 -7.87 -7.87 7.08
C TYR A 103 -6.77 -8.19 8.11
N GLU A 104 -7.00 -9.14 9.00
CA GLU A 104 -6.03 -9.54 10.05
C GLU A 104 -4.81 -10.28 9.50
N ASN A 105 -4.83 -10.76 8.25
CA ASN A 105 -3.72 -11.53 7.67
C ASN A 105 -3.04 -10.87 6.47
N LYS A 106 -3.27 -9.57 6.25
CA LYS A 106 -2.71 -8.88 5.09
C LYS A 106 -1.25 -8.49 5.30
N VAL A 107 -0.44 -8.88 4.33
CA VAL A 107 0.97 -8.53 4.20
C VAL A 107 1.10 -7.58 3.00
N PHE A 108 1.69 -6.43 3.26
CA PHE A 108 1.95 -5.37 2.31
C PHE A 108 3.46 -5.21 2.16
N LYS A 109 3.90 -5.15 0.91
CA LYS A 109 5.20 -4.62 0.55
C LYS A 109 5.06 -3.11 0.37
N LEU A 110 5.80 -2.35 1.18
CA LEU A 110 5.94 -0.91 1.04
C LEU A 110 7.26 -0.60 0.34
N THR A 111 7.22 0.33 -0.59
CA THR A 111 8.43 0.93 -1.17
C THR A 111 8.57 2.33 -0.62
N PHE A 112 9.70 2.59 0.01
CA PHE A 112 10.06 3.87 0.56
C PHE A 112 11.16 4.53 -0.26
N GLN A 113 11.26 5.85 -0.14
CA GLN A 113 12.38 6.65 -0.60
C GLN A 113 12.94 7.45 0.57
N ASP A 114 14.25 7.63 0.60
CA ASP A 114 14.92 8.58 1.50
C ASP A 114 15.17 9.95 0.82
N SER A 115 15.73 10.91 1.55
CA SER A 115 16.08 12.22 0.98
C SER A 115 17.16 12.14 -0.11
N SER A 116 17.93 11.04 -0.14
CA SER A 116 18.99 10.77 -1.11
C SER A 116 18.48 10.03 -2.36
N ARG A 117 17.14 9.90 -2.51
CA ARG A 117 16.44 9.21 -3.61
C ARG A 117 16.63 7.69 -3.64
N LYS A 118 17.22 7.08 -2.61
CA LYS A 118 17.39 5.63 -2.54
C LYS A 118 16.06 4.96 -2.22
N LEU A 119 15.79 3.86 -2.91
CA LEU A 119 14.60 3.05 -2.68
C LEU A 119 14.88 1.98 -1.64
N ILE A 120 13.94 1.82 -0.71
CA ILE A 120 14.06 0.89 0.41
C ILE A 120 12.76 0.10 0.48
N TYR A 121 12.84 -1.22 0.62
CA TYR A 121 11.66 -2.07 0.72
C TYR A 121 11.38 -2.42 2.18
N GLY A 122 10.10 -2.44 2.54
CA GLY A 122 9.66 -2.96 3.83
C GLY A 122 8.44 -3.85 3.70
N ILE A 123 8.29 -4.76 4.65
CA ILE A 123 7.13 -5.65 4.79
C ILE A 123 6.62 -5.52 6.22
N ASN A 124 5.29 -5.46 6.40
CA ASN A 124 4.72 -5.50 7.74
C ASN A 124 4.77 -6.91 8.34
N LEU A 125 5.30 -7.02 9.56
CA LEU A 125 5.34 -8.27 10.33
C LEU A 125 4.00 -8.59 10.98
N GLU A 126 3.24 -7.56 11.32
CA GLU A 126 1.95 -7.64 11.98
C GLU A 126 0.94 -6.78 11.21
N PRO A 127 -0.37 -6.95 11.45
CA PRO A 127 -1.36 -6.03 10.94
C PRO A 127 -1.14 -4.64 11.55
N ILE A 128 -0.46 -3.76 10.81
CA ILE A 128 -0.23 -2.37 11.20
C ILE A 128 -1.50 -1.57 10.89
N SER A 129 -2.60 -1.92 11.57
CA SER A 129 -3.95 -1.38 11.40
C SER A 129 -4.53 -1.50 9.98
N ASN A 130 -5.84 -1.26 9.85
CA ASN A 130 -6.50 -1.14 8.55
C ASN A 130 -5.93 0.02 7.68
N SER A 131 -5.13 0.92 8.28
CA SER A 131 -4.69 2.14 7.62
C SER A 131 -3.60 1.97 6.57
N ILE A 132 -2.75 0.92 6.58
CA ILE A 132 -1.67 0.81 5.56
C ILE A 132 -2.23 0.80 4.14
N LYS A 133 -3.34 0.09 3.90
CA LYS A 133 -4.00 0.08 2.59
C LYS A 133 -4.42 1.50 2.17
N ASP A 134 -4.96 2.25 3.13
CA ASP A 134 -5.51 3.58 2.92
C ASP A 134 -4.44 4.68 3.02
N MET A 135 -3.19 4.33 3.33
CA MET A 135 -2.09 5.28 3.33
C MET A 135 -1.93 5.86 1.93
N LYS A 136 -1.82 7.18 1.89
CA LYS A 136 -1.60 7.94 0.67
C LYS A 136 -0.12 7.95 0.30
N LEU A 137 0.16 7.95 -0.99
CA LEU A 137 1.53 8.08 -1.50
C LEU A 137 2.12 9.43 -1.07
N GLY A 138 3.43 9.45 -0.85
CA GLY A 138 4.14 10.59 -0.30
C GLY A 138 4.07 10.72 1.22
N THR A 139 3.29 9.89 1.92
CA THR A 139 3.24 9.89 3.39
C THR A 139 4.63 9.67 3.98
N LYS A 140 4.98 10.44 5.00
CA LYS A 140 6.26 10.39 5.71
C LYS A 140 6.17 9.52 6.96
N LEU A 141 7.22 8.78 7.21
CA LEU A 141 7.35 7.89 8.35
C LEU A 141 8.72 8.08 8.98
N ILE A 142 8.78 7.90 10.30
CA ILE A 142 10.03 7.82 11.04
C ILE A 142 10.22 6.37 11.45
N LEU A 143 11.34 5.79 11.03
CA LEU A 143 11.78 4.45 11.38
C LEU A 143 12.78 4.53 12.53
N LYS A 144 12.58 3.74 13.58
CA LYS A 144 13.51 3.66 14.71
C LYS A 144 13.51 2.26 15.27
N ASN A 145 14.70 1.73 15.53
CA ASN A 145 14.93 0.35 15.97
C ASN A 145 14.24 -0.67 15.05
N THR A 146 14.18 -0.38 13.75
CA THR A 146 13.50 -1.22 12.75
C THR A 146 14.43 -2.32 12.28
N PRO A 147 14.13 -3.61 12.50
CA PRO A 147 14.97 -4.70 12.02
C PRO A 147 15.07 -4.72 10.50
N ILE A 148 16.22 -5.14 9.97
CA ILE A 148 16.44 -5.37 8.55
C ILE A 148 16.86 -6.82 8.35
N ARG A 149 16.22 -7.52 7.42
CA ARG A 149 16.61 -8.87 6.96
C ARG A 149 16.64 -8.91 5.44
N HIS A 150 17.72 -9.42 4.87
CA HIS A 150 17.91 -9.52 3.41
C HIS A 150 17.60 -8.21 2.67
N GLY A 151 18.05 -7.06 3.20
CA GLY A 151 17.80 -5.74 2.63
C GLY A 151 16.35 -5.25 2.74
N CYS A 152 15.50 -5.91 3.52
CA CYS A 152 14.11 -5.53 3.73
C CYS A 152 13.84 -5.10 5.17
N LEU A 153 13.18 -3.96 5.35
CA LEU A 153 12.71 -3.47 6.64
C LEU A 153 11.54 -4.33 7.14
N LEU A 154 11.67 -4.82 8.37
CA LEU A 154 10.60 -5.53 9.05
C LEU A 154 9.79 -4.52 9.88
N LEU A 155 8.63 -4.13 9.34
CA LEU A 155 7.83 -3.05 9.90
C LEU A 155 6.91 -3.58 11.00
N SER A 156 6.89 -2.88 12.12
CA SER A 156 5.97 -3.06 13.24
C SER A 156 5.44 -1.70 13.69
N LYS A 157 4.28 -1.67 14.36
CA LYS A 157 3.71 -0.47 14.98
C LYS A 157 4.69 0.19 15.96
N ASN A 158 5.56 -0.60 16.59
CA ASN A 158 6.51 -0.12 17.61
C ASN A 158 7.78 0.48 17.01
N THR A 159 8.10 0.16 15.75
CA THR A 159 9.35 0.59 15.09
C THR A 159 9.12 1.67 14.06
N MET A 160 7.88 2.13 13.90
CA MET A 160 7.45 3.02 12.84
C MET A 160 6.46 4.05 13.37
N THR A 161 6.71 5.32 13.08
CA THR A 161 5.79 6.41 13.40
C THR A 161 5.33 7.08 12.11
N VAL A 162 4.02 7.05 11.86
CA VAL A 162 3.43 7.73 10.69
C VAL A 162 3.26 9.21 11.01
N LEU A 163 3.74 10.09 10.12
CA LEU A 163 3.49 11.52 10.25
C LEU A 163 2.14 11.87 9.60
N PRO A 164 1.13 12.30 10.37
CA PRO A 164 -0.20 12.55 9.83
C PRO A 164 -0.18 13.71 8.82
N ASN A 165 -1.08 13.66 7.83
CA ASN A 165 -1.25 14.72 6.82
C ASN A 165 0.03 15.10 6.04
N SER A 166 0.95 14.15 5.88
CA SER A 166 2.26 14.35 5.21
C SER A 166 2.33 13.82 3.77
N HIS A 167 1.20 13.35 3.23
CA HIS A 167 1.10 12.84 1.85
C HIS A 167 1.23 13.94 0.80
N ILE A 168 1.55 13.55 -0.43
CA ILE A 168 1.65 14.45 -1.57
C ILE A 168 0.36 14.29 -2.38
N ASP A 169 -0.47 15.34 -2.42
CA ASP A 169 -1.82 15.26 -2.99
C ASP A 169 -1.78 14.87 -4.47
N GLU A 170 -0.83 15.43 -5.22
CA GLU A 170 -0.65 15.22 -6.66
C GLU A 170 -0.31 13.77 -6.99
N TRP A 171 0.35 13.04 -6.08
CA TRP A 171 0.73 11.64 -6.28
C TRP A 171 -0.44 10.67 -6.07
N ASN A 172 -1.52 11.16 -5.46
CA ASN A 172 -2.70 10.37 -5.19
C ASN A 172 -3.82 10.66 -6.19
N TYR A 173 -3.66 11.67 -7.04
CA TYR A 173 -4.53 11.90 -8.18
C TYR A 173 -4.37 10.74 -9.19
N ASN A 174 -5.48 10.15 -9.62
CA ASN A 174 -5.50 8.99 -10.52
C ASN A 174 -4.68 7.77 -10.06
N ARG A 175 -4.41 7.65 -8.75
CA ARG A 175 -3.63 6.53 -8.17
C ARG A 175 -4.16 5.17 -8.62
N ASP A 176 -5.47 4.99 -8.60
CA ASP A 176 -6.10 3.73 -8.97
C ASP A 176 -5.92 3.42 -10.46
N LYS A 177 -6.00 4.43 -11.33
CA LYS A 177 -5.70 4.26 -12.76
C LYS A 177 -4.24 3.84 -12.97
N PHE A 178 -3.29 4.53 -12.33
CA PHE A 178 -1.87 4.16 -12.45
C PHE A 178 -1.56 2.79 -11.87
N LYS A 179 -2.22 2.39 -10.78
CA LYS A 179 -2.08 1.04 -10.21
C LYS A 179 -2.66 -0.02 -11.14
N LEU A 180 -3.79 0.28 -11.80
CA LEU A 180 -4.38 -0.60 -12.81
C LEU A 180 -3.45 -0.79 -14.00
N ASP A 181 -2.88 0.30 -14.52
CA ASP A 181 -1.91 0.29 -15.61
C ASP A 181 -0.66 -0.52 -15.25
N TYR A 182 -0.13 -0.35 -14.03
CA TYR A 182 0.96 -1.17 -13.50
C TYR A 182 0.62 -2.66 -13.45
N LEU A 183 -0.58 -3.01 -12.95
CA LEU A 183 -1.03 -4.40 -12.88
C LEU A 183 -1.22 -4.99 -14.29
N ASN A 184 -1.80 -4.24 -15.22
CA ASN A 184 -1.94 -4.65 -16.62
C ASN A 184 -0.58 -4.95 -17.24
N GLN A 185 0.40 -4.05 -17.06
CA GLN A 185 1.76 -4.27 -17.57
C GLN A 185 2.39 -5.54 -16.99
N ARG A 186 2.25 -5.80 -15.68
CA ARG A 186 2.79 -7.02 -15.05
C ARG A 186 2.12 -8.30 -15.51
N LEU A 187 0.89 -8.21 -15.98
CA LEU A 187 0.09 -9.33 -16.48
C LEU A 187 0.19 -9.48 -18.02
N GLY A 188 0.96 -8.62 -18.70
CA GLY A 188 1.05 -8.63 -20.16
C GLY A 188 -0.22 -8.15 -20.88
N LEU A 189 -1.07 -7.39 -20.19
CA LEU A 189 -2.30 -6.83 -20.73
C LEU A 189 -2.09 -5.41 -21.29
N PRO A 190 -2.98 -4.94 -22.19
CA PRO A 190 -2.92 -3.57 -22.69
C PRO A 190 -3.01 -2.53 -21.57
N VAL A 191 -2.22 -1.46 -21.71
CA VAL A 191 -2.20 -0.31 -20.81
C VAL A 191 -2.93 0.85 -21.49
N GLY A 192 -3.73 1.63 -20.76
CA GLY A 192 -4.43 2.79 -21.33
C GLY A 192 -3.41 3.83 -21.82
N LYS A 193 -3.53 4.25 -23.08
CA LYS A 193 -2.75 5.37 -23.62
C LYS A 193 -3.22 6.72 -23.05
#